data_AF-A0AAD8WA47-F1
#
_entry.id   AF-A0AAD8WA47-F1
#
_cell.length_a   1.000
_cell.length_b   1.000
_cell.length_c   1.000
_cell.angle_alpha   90.00
_cell.angle_beta   90.00
_cell.angle_gamma   90.00
#
_symmetry.space_group_name_H-M   'P 1'
#
loop_
_entity.id
_entity.type
_entity.pdbx_description
1 polymer ?
#
loop_
_entity_poly.entity_id
_entity_poly.type
_entity_poly.pdbx_seq_one_letter_code
_entity_poly.pdbx_strand_id
1 'polypeptide(L)'
;MIFVHGFVHGDPHPGNILVSPQGQGRFSLVFIDHGIYKELDPKFRVDYCKLWKALILLDAQKILELGEQFGVGKYAKYFPLIFTGRTMDSKSALGTQISGEEKMRLKQELSSLGMDDISSFMESLPPDFLVILRTDGLLRSILGNLGAPHHVRLLAYAKSAIYVFAKKKSAIYGLEEHSRLESGSINHISLRVKTNISYLHLRTRVGLAGLLVQFNDCKHKVMDKLRWMLRRIVWAGIEF
;
A
#
# COMPACT_ATOMS: atom_id res chain seq x y z
N MET A 1 -10.70 5.30 -3.38
CA MET A 1 -11.45 4.30 -4.17
C MET A 1 -11.41 2.90 -3.51
N ILE A 2 -10.26 2.22 -3.45
CA ILE A 2 -10.12 0.81 -3.00
C ILE A 2 -10.63 0.57 -1.57
N PHE A 3 -9.96 1.13 -0.56
CA PHE A 3 -10.24 0.79 0.84
C PHE A 3 -11.52 1.44 1.37
N VAL A 4 -11.64 2.76 1.22
CA VAL A 4 -12.70 3.55 1.87
C VAL A 4 -14.05 3.27 1.25
N HIS A 5 -14.15 3.39 -0.08
CA HIS A 5 -15.43 3.29 -0.79
C HIS A 5 -15.71 1.86 -1.23
N GLY A 6 -14.68 1.11 -1.66
CA GLY A 6 -14.89 -0.19 -2.30
C GLY A 6 -15.40 -0.06 -3.73
N PHE A 7 -15.45 1.15 -4.27
CA PHE A 7 -15.79 1.42 -5.66
C PHE A 7 -14.52 1.89 -6.36
N VAL A 8 -14.03 1.09 -7.30
CA VAL A 8 -12.70 1.22 -7.90
C VAL A 8 -12.84 1.54 -9.37
N HIS A 9 -12.19 2.62 -9.80
CA HIS A 9 -11.97 2.90 -11.20
C HIS A 9 -10.83 2.00 -11.68
N GLY A 10 -11.14 1.04 -12.56
CA GLY A 10 -10.20 0.02 -13.02
C GLY A 10 -9.20 0.48 -14.08
N ASP A 11 -9.32 1.72 -14.56
CA ASP A 11 -8.44 2.28 -15.59
C ASP A 11 -8.13 3.77 -15.36
N PRO A 12 -7.48 4.12 -14.24
CA PRO A 12 -7.11 5.50 -13.94
C PRO A 12 -5.89 5.92 -14.78
N HIS A 13 -5.95 5.84 -16.12
CA HIS A 13 -4.87 6.30 -17.00
C HIS A 13 -4.76 7.84 -16.95
N PRO A 14 -3.57 8.45 -17.13
CA PRO A 14 -3.42 9.91 -17.12
C PRO A 14 -4.44 10.68 -17.97
N GLY A 15 -4.80 10.15 -19.15
CA GLY A 15 -5.80 10.77 -20.02
C GLY A 15 -7.20 10.89 -19.40
N ASN A 16 -7.52 10.05 -18.41
CA ASN A 16 -8.82 10.03 -17.74
C ASN A 16 -8.88 10.93 -16.50
N ILE A 17 -7.77 11.56 -16.11
CA ILE A 17 -7.66 12.35 -14.88
C ILE A 17 -7.19 13.76 -15.22
N LEU A 18 -8.08 14.73 -15.03
CA LEU A 18 -7.77 16.15 -15.19
C LEU A 18 -7.61 16.81 -13.82
N VAL A 19 -6.75 17.82 -13.76
CA VAL A 19 -6.61 18.67 -12.58
C VAL A 19 -7.30 20.00 -12.89
N SER A 20 -8.37 20.31 -12.16
CA SER A 20 -9.08 21.58 -12.25
C SER A 20 -8.64 22.49 -11.11
N PRO A 21 -7.90 23.59 -11.38
CA PRO A 21 -7.53 24.54 -10.35
C PRO A 21 -8.75 25.28 -9.80
N GLN A 22 -8.81 25.46 -8.47
CA GLN A 22 -9.90 26.18 -7.79
C GLN A 22 -9.46 27.51 -7.18
N GLY A 23 -8.25 27.97 -7.52
CA GLY A 23 -7.60 29.12 -6.87
C GLY A 23 -7.08 28.80 -5.48
N GLN A 24 -6.24 29.69 -4.94
CA GLN A 24 -5.66 29.59 -3.58
C GLN A 24 -4.92 28.26 -3.32
N GLY A 25 -4.26 27.69 -4.33
CA GLY A 25 -3.54 26.42 -4.21
C GLY A 25 -4.43 25.18 -4.07
N ARG A 26 -5.75 25.32 -4.21
CA ARG A 26 -6.69 24.20 -4.23
C ARG A 26 -6.90 23.68 -5.64
N PHE A 27 -7.18 22.39 -5.74
CA PHE A 27 -7.52 21.74 -7.00
C PHE A 27 -8.57 20.65 -6.75
N SER A 28 -9.32 20.33 -7.81
CA SER A 28 -10.11 19.11 -7.89
C SER A 28 -9.54 18.17 -8.93
N LEU A 29 -9.67 16.88 -8.67
CA LEU A 29 -9.44 15.85 -9.67
C LEU A 29 -10.77 15.57 -10.38
N VAL A 30 -10.76 15.69 -11.70
CA VAL A 30 -11.92 15.40 -12.55
C VAL A 30 -11.63 14.11 -13.29
N PHE A 31 -12.51 13.13 -13.13
CA PHE A 31 -12.48 11.89 -13.89
C PHE A 31 -13.46 12.02 -15.05
N ILE A 32 -13.00 11.70 -16.26
CA ILE A 32 -13.82 11.85 -17.47
C ILE A 32 -14.32 10.52 -18.03
N ASP A 33 -13.59 9.42 -17.77
CA ASP A 33 -13.97 8.09 -18.22
C ASP A 33 -14.62 7.31 -17.07
N HIS A 34 -15.83 6.81 -17.34
CA HIS A 34 -16.62 6.01 -16.42
C HIS A 34 -16.85 4.56 -16.90
N GLY A 35 -16.14 4.11 -17.93
CA GLY A 35 -16.36 2.81 -18.57
C GLY A 35 -15.92 1.60 -17.76
N ILE A 36 -14.90 1.72 -16.90
CA ILE A 36 -14.36 0.61 -16.12
C ILE A 36 -14.41 0.93 -14.63
N TYR A 37 -15.53 0.55 -14.02
CA TYR A 37 -15.72 0.59 -12.56
C TYR A 37 -16.07 -0.78 -12.03
N LYS A 38 -15.57 -1.07 -10.83
CA LYS A 38 -15.93 -2.28 -10.11
C LYS A 38 -16.21 -1.96 -8.66
N GLU A 39 -17.34 -2.44 -8.17
CA GLU A 39 -17.60 -2.54 -6.75
C GLU A 39 -16.95 -3.82 -6.21
N LEU A 40 -16.12 -3.67 -5.19
CA LEU A 40 -15.44 -4.75 -4.51
C LEU A 40 -16.40 -5.44 -3.55
N ASP A 41 -16.32 -6.76 -3.48
CA ASP A 41 -17.08 -7.52 -2.50
C ASP A 41 -16.77 -7.00 -1.07
N PRO A 42 -17.79 -6.73 -0.23
CA PRO A 42 -17.58 -6.15 1.09
C PRO A 42 -16.70 -6.98 2.01
N LYS A 43 -16.74 -8.32 1.90
CA LYS A 43 -15.90 -9.24 2.68
C LYS A 43 -14.47 -9.20 2.15
N PHE A 44 -14.29 -9.34 0.84
CA PHE A 44 -13.00 -9.21 0.16
C PHE A 44 -12.29 -7.91 0.56
N ARG A 45 -12.99 -6.77 0.52
CA ARG A 45 -12.43 -5.47 0.90
C ARG A 45 -11.92 -5.44 2.34
N VAL A 46 -12.63 -6.07 3.27
CA VAL A 46 -12.21 -6.18 4.68
C VAL A 46 -10.96 -7.04 4.78
N ASP A 47 -10.95 -8.19 4.12
CA ASP A 47 -9.81 -9.10 4.13
C ASP A 47 -8.58 -8.48 3.46
N TYR A 48 -8.79 -7.66 2.42
CA TYR A 48 -7.73 -6.87 1.80
C TYR A 48 -7.17 -5.80 2.75
N CYS A 49 -8.02 -5.17 3.58
CA CYS A 49 -7.53 -4.28 4.64
C CYS A 49 -6.71 -5.05 5.70
N LYS A 50 -7.11 -6.27 6.05
CA LYS A 50 -6.34 -7.15 6.95
C LYS A 50 -4.99 -7.53 6.34
N LEU A 51 -4.96 -7.81 5.04
CA LEU A 51 -3.72 -8.09 4.31
C LEU A 51 -2.78 -6.89 4.40
N TRP A 52 -3.25 -5.68 4.11
CA TRP A 52 -2.44 -4.47 4.25
C TRP A 52 -1.92 -4.27 5.68
N LYS A 53 -2.74 -4.54 6.70
CA LYS A 53 -2.28 -4.52 8.09
C LYS A 53 -1.14 -5.52 8.32
N ALA A 54 -1.26 -6.75 7.85
CA ALA A 54 -0.24 -7.79 7.97
C ALA A 54 1.06 -7.41 7.23
N LEU A 55 0.94 -6.85 6.02
CA LEU A 55 2.07 -6.34 5.23
C LEU A 55 2.84 -5.21 5.94
N ILE A 56 2.14 -4.32 6.64
CA ILE A 56 2.76 -3.23 7.41
C ILE A 56 3.47 -3.77 8.64
N LEU A 57 2.88 -4.78 9.29
CA LEU A 57 3.42 -5.42 10.49
C LEU A 57 4.48 -6.47 10.19
N LEU A 58 4.69 -6.83 8.91
CA LEU A 58 5.53 -7.94 8.47
C LEU A 58 5.11 -9.26 9.16
N ASP A 59 3.79 -9.45 9.30
CA ASP A 59 3.20 -10.64 9.92
C ASP A 59 3.10 -11.76 8.89
N ALA A 60 4.18 -12.54 8.77
CA ALA A 60 4.32 -13.61 7.79
C ALA A 60 3.20 -14.65 7.88
N GLN A 61 2.88 -15.09 9.10
CA GLN A 61 1.82 -16.07 9.33
C GLN A 61 0.48 -15.53 8.85
N LYS A 62 0.16 -14.27 9.18
CA LYS A 62 -1.12 -13.69 8.77
C LYS A 62 -1.24 -13.47 7.27
N ILE A 63 -0.13 -13.17 6.59
CA ILE A 63 -0.09 -13.05 5.12
C ILE A 63 -0.43 -14.39 4.46
N LEU A 64 0.14 -15.50 4.95
CA LEU A 64 -0.13 -16.84 4.43
C LEU A 64 -1.57 -17.26 4.71
N GLU A 65 -2.07 -17.05 5.93
CA GLU A 65 -3.48 -17.34 6.27
C GLU A 65 -4.47 -16.59 5.36
N LEU A 66 -4.22 -15.31 5.09
CA LEU A 66 -5.05 -14.52 4.17
C LEU A 66 -4.87 -14.98 2.72
N GLY A 67 -3.67 -15.40 2.36
CA GLY A 67 -3.37 -16.06 1.09
C GLY A 67 -4.26 -17.25 0.81
N GLU A 68 -4.37 -18.16 1.77
CA GLU A 68 -5.27 -19.32 1.69
C GLU A 68 -6.73 -18.87 1.58
N GLN A 69 -7.15 -17.85 2.34
CA GLN A 69 -8.51 -17.31 2.25
C GLN A 69 -8.83 -16.68 0.89
N PHE A 70 -7.82 -16.14 0.21
CA PHE A 70 -7.95 -15.64 -1.15
C PHE A 70 -7.82 -16.73 -2.22
N GLY A 71 -7.49 -17.97 -1.85
CA GLY A 71 -7.25 -19.05 -2.80
C GLY A 71 -5.85 -19.02 -3.44
N VAL A 72 -4.95 -18.16 -2.96
CA VAL A 72 -3.63 -17.89 -3.56
C VAL A 72 -2.53 -18.79 -2.95
N GLY A 73 -2.87 -19.55 -1.92
CA GLY A 73 -2.08 -20.64 -1.35
C GLY A 73 -0.58 -20.35 -1.23
N LYS A 74 0.23 -21.25 -1.82
CA LYS A 74 1.71 -21.16 -1.82
C LYS A 74 2.27 -19.87 -2.41
N TYR A 75 1.53 -19.17 -3.27
CA TYR A 75 1.97 -17.94 -3.92
C TYR A 75 1.76 -16.69 -3.05
N ALA A 76 1.03 -16.80 -1.94
CA ALA A 76 0.79 -15.70 -1.02
C ALA A 76 2.08 -15.11 -0.42
N LYS A 77 3.16 -15.90 -0.37
CA LYS A 77 4.50 -15.43 0.01
C LYS A 77 5.02 -14.28 -0.85
N TYR A 78 4.49 -14.10 -2.06
CA TYR A 78 4.86 -13.02 -2.97
C TYR A 78 4.04 -11.73 -2.77
N PHE A 79 2.99 -11.73 -1.95
CA PHE A 79 2.21 -10.51 -1.69
C PHE A 79 3.02 -9.31 -1.19
N PRO A 80 3.98 -9.45 -0.25
CA PRO A 80 4.82 -8.32 0.16
C PRO A 80 5.60 -7.72 -0.99
N LEU A 81 6.07 -8.56 -1.91
CA LEU A 81 6.82 -8.12 -3.08
C LEU A 81 5.90 -7.38 -4.05
N ILE A 82 4.74 -7.96 -4.38
CA ILE A 82 3.78 -7.40 -5.34
C ILE A 82 3.25 -6.04 -4.89
N PHE A 83 2.87 -5.92 -3.61
CA PHE A 83 2.20 -4.72 -3.09
C PHE A 83 3.16 -3.69 -2.51
N THR A 84 4.19 -4.13 -1.80
CA THR A 84 5.09 -3.22 -1.07
C THR A 84 6.50 -3.14 -1.65
N GLY A 85 6.86 -4.04 -2.56
CA GLY A 85 8.22 -4.14 -3.08
C GLY A 85 9.20 -4.53 -1.98
N ARG A 86 8.86 -5.49 -1.12
CA ARG A 86 9.73 -6.03 -0.05
C ARG A 86 9.58 -7.54 0.04
N THR A 87 10.56 -8.23 0.62
CA THR A 87 10.41 -9.66 0.97
C THR A 87 9.67 -9.83 2.29
N MET A 88 9.26 -11.07 2.57
CA MET A 88 8.68 -11.48 3.86
C MET A 88 9.66 -11.24 5.03
N ASP A 89 10.96 -11.44 4.79
CA ASP A 89 12.01 -11.35 5.82
C ASP A 89 12.63 -9.94 5.92
N SER A 90 12.14 -8.98 5.14
CA SER A 90 12.71 -7.64 5.10
C SER A 90 12.53 -6.94 6.43
N LYS A 91 13.65 -6.51 7.05
CA LYS A 91 13.63 -5.68 8.28
C LYS A 91 13.43 -4.19 7.99
N SER A 92 13.28 -3.84 6.72
CA SER A 92 13.27 -2.46 6.25
C SER A 92 11.89 -1.82 6.42
N ALA A 93 11.87 -0.51 6.69
CA ALA A 93 10.63 0.23 6.89
C ALA A 93 9.80 0.28 5.59
N LEU A 94 8.49 0.47 5.70
CA LEU A 94 7.61 0.52 4.53
C LEU A 94 8.01 1.66 3.59
N GLY A 95 8.35 1.32 2.34
CA GLY A 95 8.73 2.29 1.32
C GLY A 95 10.21 2.64 1.24
N THR A 96 11.06 2.00 2.04
CA THR A 96 12.52 2.03 1.82
C THR A 96 12.91 1.12 0.67
N GLN A 97 14.05 1.42 0.02
CA GLN A 97 14.57 0.57 -1.03
C GLN A 97 15.05 -0.78 -0.47
N ILE A 98 14.82 -1.85 -1.24
CA ILE A 98 15.37 -3.18 -0.98
C ILE A 98 16.90 -3.10 -1.09
N SER A 99 17.63 -3.81 -0.22
CA SER A 99 19.09 -3.96 -0.33
C SER A 99 19.49 -4.64 -1.66
N GLY A 100 20.68 -4.33 -2.18
CA GLY A 100 21.20 -4.98 -3.39
C GLY A 100 21.27 -6.50 -3.27
N GLU A 101 21.63 -7.01 -2.10
CA GLU A 101 21.69 -8.45 -1.81
C GLU A 101 20.30 -9.10 -1.82
N GLU A 102 19.33 -8.47 -1.15
CA GLU A 102 17.94 -8.95 -1.10
C GLU A 102 17.31 -8.92 -2.51
N LYS A 103 17.63 -7.90 -3.31
CA LYS A 103 17.22 -7.82 -4.73
C LYS A 103 17.83 -8.96 -5.57
N MET A 104 19.08 -9.33 -5.32
CA MET A 104 19.74 -10.43 -6.05
C MET A 104 19.12 -11.78 -5.71
N ARG A 105 18.87 -12.05 -4.43
CA ARG A 105 18.18 -13.28 -3.98
C ARG A 105 16.77 -13.37 -4.56
N LEU A 106 16.02 -12.27 -4.53
CA LEU A 106 14.71 -12.18 -5.16
C LEU A 106 14.76 -12.48 -6.65
N LYS A 107 15.75 -11.94 -7.37
CA LYS A 107 15.91 -12.19 -8.79
C LYS A 107 16.16 -13.68 -9.07
N GLN A 108 16.98 -14.34 -8.25
CA GLN A 108 17.23 -15.79 -8.37
C GLN A 108 15.95 -16.61 -8.09
N GLU A 109 15.23 -16.30 -7.01
CA GLU A 109 13.97 -16.99 -6.68
C GLU A 109 12.93 -16.81 -7.79
N LEU A 110 12.73 -15.58 -8.28
CA LEU A 110 11.77 -15.31 -9.34
C LEU A 110 12.17 -15.92 -10.68
N SER A 111 13.48 -16.09 -10.94
CA SER A 111 13.95 -16.75 -12.17
C SER A 111 13.64 -18.24 -12.19
N SER A 112 13.33 -18.85 -11.03
CA SER A 112 12.87 -20.23 -10.95
C SER A 112 11.38 -20.40 -11.23
N LEU A 113 10.60 -19.31 -11.25
CA LEU A 113 9.18 -19.35 -11.57
C LEU A 113 8.98 -19.51 -13.09
N GLY A 114 8.31 -20.59 -13.47
CA GLY A 114 7.92 -20.84 -14.85
C GLY A 114 6.66 -20.07 -15.25
N MET A 115 6.32 -20.15 -16.54
CA MET A 115 5.06 -19.57 -17.03
C MET A 115 3.83 -20.25 -16.40
N ASP A 116 3.92 -21.56 -16.13
CA ASP A 116 2.86 -22.32 -15.47
C ASP A 116 2.57 -21.82 -14.05
N ASP A 117 3.61 -21.40 -13.31
CA ASP A 117 3.44 -20.80 -11.99
C ASP A 117 2.77 -19.43 -12.07
N ILE A 118 3.12 -18.63 -13.07
CA ILE A 118 2.51 -17.33 -13.31
C ILE A 118 1.03 -17.50 -13.67
N SER A 119 0.71 -18.42 -14.57
CA SER A 119 -0.66 -18.75 -14.95
C SER A 119 -1.46 -19.24 -13.75
N SER A 120 -0.92 -20.20 -12.99
CA SER A 120 -1.56 -20.73 -11.77
C SER A 120 -1.82 -19.64 -10.74
N PHE A 121 -0.86 -18.73 -10.54
CA PHE A 121 -1.04 -17.58 -9.65
C PHE A 121 -2.16 -16.67 -10.14
N MET A 122 -2.18 -16.31 -11.42
CA MET A 122 -3.18 -15.41 -11.99
C MET A 122 -4.59 -16.03 -11.96
N GLU A 123 -4.72 -17.33 -12.22
CA GLU A 123 -5.98 -18.07 -12.14
C GLU A 123 -6.49 -18.20 -10.71
N SER A 124 -5.58 -18.31 -9.73
CA SER A 124 -5.94 -18.40 -8.31
C SER A 124 -6.44 -17.08 -7.72
N LEU A 125 -6.15 -15.94 -8.35
CA LEU A 125 -6.50 -14.64 -7.81
C LEU A 125 -8.01 -14.36 -7.92
N PRO A 126 -8.65 -13.90 -6.83
CA PRO A 126 -10.01 -13.42 -6.88
C PRO A 126 -10.18 -12.32 -7.95
N PRO A 127 -11.31 -12.24 -8.67
CA PRO A 127 -11.53 -11.23 -9.71
C PRO A 127 -11.36 -9.78 -9.22
N ASP A 128 -11.56 -9.53 -7.93
CA ASP A 128 -11.36 -8.22 -7.29
C ASP A 128 -9.88 -7.84 -7.20
N PHE A 129 -8.98 -8.81 -7.02
CA PHE A 129 -7.54 -8.57 -7.05
C PHE A 129 -7.08 -8.06 -8.41
N LEU A 130 -7.60 -8.61 -9.51
CA LEU A 130 -7.17 -8.22 -10.86
C LEU A 130 -7.41 -6.73 -11.13
N VAL A 131 -8.58 -6.22 -10.72
CA VAL A 131 -8.89 -4.79 -10.83
C VAL A 131 -7.98 -3.96 -9.94
N ILE A 132 -7.71 -4.41 -8.71
CA ILE A 132 -6.76 -3.74 -7.81
C ILE A 132 -5.36 -3.70 -8.41
N LEU A 133 -4.85 -4.82 -8.94
CA LEU A 133 -3.51 -4.92 -9.51
C LEU A 133 -3.35 -4.01 -10.73
N ARG A 134 -4.36 -3.97 -11.61
CA ARG A 134 -4.39 -3.06 -12.77
C ARG A 134 -4.36 -1.60 -12.32
N THR A 135 -5.29 -1.23 -11.44
CA THR A 135 -5.39 0.13 -10.87
C THR A 135 -4.06 0.53 -10.22
N ASP A 136 -3.46 -0.38 -9.46
CA ASP A 136 -2.23 -0.14 -8.74
C ASP A 136 -1.00 0.01 -9.65
N GLY A 137 -0.93 -0.77 -10.73
CA GLY A 137 0.08 -0.63 -11.78
C GLY A 137 0.02 0.74 -12.45
N LEU A 138 -1.18 1.19 -12.83
CA LEU A 138 -1.39 2.50 -13.46
C LEU A 138 -1.07 3.66 -12.50
N LEU A 139 -1.50 3.56 -11.24
CA LEU A 139 -1.16 4.56 -10.22
C LEU A 139 0.35 4.62 -9.94
N ARG A 140 1.04 3.47 -9.93
CA ARG A 140 2.52 3.44 -9.83
C ARG A 140 3.18 4.18 -10.99
N SER A 141 2.72 3.96 -12.21
CA SER A 141 3.26 4.62 -13.41
C SER A 141 3.02 6.13 -13.37
N ILE A 142 1.80 6.58 -13.04
CA ILE A 142 1.46 8.01 -12.89
C ILE A 142 2.36 8.67 -11.86
N LEU A 143 2.44 8.10 -10.67
CA LEU A 143 3.24 8.67 -9.59
C LEU A 143 4.73 8.71 -9.95
N GLY A 144 5.25 7.67 -10.60
CA GLY A 144 6.62 7.65 -11.12
C GLY A 144 6.89 8.79 -12.11
N ASN A 145 5.98 9.00 -13.06
CA ASN A 145 6.09 10.07 -14.06
C ASN A 145 6.00 11.47 -13.45
N LEU A 146 5.23 11.63 -12.35
CA LEU A 146 5.14 12.87 -11.59
C LEU A 146 6.32 13.07 -10.62
N GLY A 147 7.28 12.14 -10.57
CA GLY A 147 8.42 12.18 -9.65
C GLY A 147 8.02 11.98 -8.18
N ALA A 148 6.83 11.44 -7.92
CA ALA A 148 6.37 11.15 -6.57
C ALA A 148 7.10 9.90 -6.03
N PRO A 149 7.70 9.98 -4.84
CA PRO A 149 8.38 8.83 -4.25
C PRO A 149 7.44 7.64 -4.01
N HIS A 150 7.95 6.42 -4.18
CA HIS A 150 7.19 5.17 -4.04
C HIS A 150 6.46 5.04 -2.68
N HIS A 151 7.10 5.51 -1.60
CA HIS A 151 6.56 5.42 -0.25
C HIS A 151 5.25 6.22 -0.07
N VAL A 152 5.02 7.30 -0.85
CA VAL A 152 3.81 8.13 -0.73
C VAL A 152 2.55 7.30 -0.95
N ARG A 153 2.55 6.49 -2.01
CA ARG A 153 1.45 5.56 -2.33
C ARG A 153 1.25 4.52 -1.23
N LEU A 154 2.34 3.88 -0.80
CA LEU A 154 2.29 2.82 0.22
C LEU A 154 1.75 3.34 1.55
N LEU A 155 2.18 4.54 1.98
CA LEU A 155 1.69 5.17 3.19
C LEU A 155 0.22 5.59 3.06
N ALA A 156 -0.22 6.05 1.89
CA ALA A 156 -1.62 6.38 1.64
C ALA A 156 -2.51 5.13 1.71
N TYR A 157 -2.07 4.01 1.14
CA TYR A 157 -2.76 2.73 1.21
C TYR A 157 -2.80 2.20 2.63
N ALA A 158 -1.66 2.21 3.32
CA ALA A 158 -1.56 1.82 4.73
C ALA A 158 -2.53 2.63 5.61
N LYS A 159 -2.48 3.96 5.55
CA LYS A 159 -3.39 4.84 6.31
C LYS A 159 -4.86 4.52 6.03
N SER A 160 -5.21 4.34 4.76
CA SER A 160 -6.59 4.06 4.34
C SER A 160 -7.07 2.68 4.82
N ALA A 161 -6.24 1.64 4.65
CA ALA A 161 -6.56 0.28 5.10
C ALA A 161 -6.76 0.22 6.62
N ILE A 162 -5.88 0.86 7.38
CA ILE A 162 -5.93 0.89 8.84
C ILE A 162 -7.17 1.66 9.33
N TYR A 163 -7.48 2.79 8.70
CA TYR A 163 -8.67 3.57 9.01
C TYR A 163 -9.96 2.76 8.79
N VAL A 164 -10.09 2.12 7.64
CA VAL A 164 -11.27 1.31 7.30
C VAL A 164 -11.39 0.09 8.21
N PHE A 165 -10.27 -0.58 8.50
CA PHE A 165 -10.23 -1.72 9.41
C PHE A 165 -10.71 -1.32 10.82
N ALA A 166 -10.23 -0.20 11.36
CA ALA A 166 -10.67 0.28 12.67
C ALA A 166 -12.17 0.65 12.68
N LYS A 167 -12.65 1.32 11.63
CA LYS A 167 -14.06 1.72 11.51
C LYS A 167 -14.99 0.52 11.38
N LYS A 168 -14.68 -0.44 10.49
CA LYS A 168 -15.51 -1.64 10.29
C LYS A 168 -15.47 -2.58 11.48
N LYS A 169 -14.34 -2.72 12.17
CA LYS A 169 -14.26 -3.48 13.41
C LYS A 169 -15.17 -2.87 14.48
N SER A 170 -15.19 -1.54 14.62
CA SER A 170 -16.13 -0.86 15.51
C SER A 170 -17.59 -1.01 15.10
N ALA A 171 -17.90 -1.12 13.80
CA ALA A 171 -19.26 -1.28 13.29
C ALA A 171 -19.78 -2.73 13.39
N ILE A 172 -18.94 -3.74 13.18
CA ILE A 172 -19.31 -5.16 13.37
C ILE A 172 -19.66 -5.41 14.84
N TYR A 173 -18.87 -4.89 15.77
CA TYR A 173 -19.22 -4.93 17.19
C TYR A 173 -20.48 -4.13 17.54
N GLY A 174 -20.87 -3.13 16.74
CA GLY A 174 -22.14 -2.41 16.89
C GLY A 174 -23.32 -3.03 16.13
N LEU A 175 -23.10 -4.08 15.32
CA LEU A 175 -24.16 -4.79 14.58
C LEU A 175 -24.54 -6.13 15.23
N GLU A 176 -23.61 -6.79 15.93
CA GLU A 176 -23.93 -7.88 16.88
C GLU A 176 -24.79 -7.37 18.06
N GLU A 177 -24.89 -6.05 18.22
CA GLU A 177 -25.65 -5.31 19.24
C GLU A 177 -27.17 -5.52 19.16
N HIS A 178 -27.74 -5.87 17.99
CA HIS A 178 -29.20 -6.08 17.87
C HIS A 178 -29.67 -7.52 18.12
N SER A 179 -28.78 -8.51 18.15
CA SER A 179 -29.16 -9.92 18.24
C SER A 179 -28.85 -10.57 19.59
N ARG A 180 -28.06 -9.94 20.47
CA ARG A 180 -27.68 -10.51 21.77
C ARG A 180 -27.62 -9.43 22.87
N LEU A 181 -28.80 -9.08 23.38
CA LEU A 181 -28.91 -8.51 24.71
C LEU A 181 -28.46 -9.56 25.73
N GLU A 182 -27.70 -9.11 26.72
CA GLU A 182 -27.22 -9.82 27.92
C GLU A 182 -25.82 -10.46 27.86
N SER A 183 -24.96 -9.95 28.75
CA SER A 183 -23.59 -10.39 29.11
C SER A 183 -22.40 -9.85 28.30
N GLY A 184 -21.86 -8.68 28.70
CA GLY A 184 -20.44 -8.37 28.40
C GLY A 184 -19.99 -6.93 28.18
N SER A 185 -20.60 -5.91 28.81
CA SER A 185 -20.23 -4.49 28.60
C SER A 185 -18.75 -4.16 28.88
N ILE A 186 -18.12 -4.82 29.85
CA ILE A 186 -16.71 -4.58 30.24
C ILE A 186 -15.72 -5.11 29.18
N ASN A 187 -16.00 -6.29 28.62
CA ASN A 187 -15.19 -6.86 27.54
C ASN A 187 -15.28 -6.00 26.27
N HIS A 188 -16.44 -5.37 26.02
CA HIS A 188 -16.69 -4.51 24.87
C HIS A 188 -15.87 -3.22 24.89
N ILE A 189 -15.85 -2.53 26.04
CA ILE A 189 -15.01 -1.33 26.24
C ILE A 189 -13.53 -1.70 26.09
N SER A 190 -13.11 -2.82 26.68
CA SER A 190 -11.73 -3.33 26.56
C SER A 190 -11.34 -3.62 25.10
N LEU A 191 -12.21 -4.24 24.30
CA LEU A 191 -11.96 -4.54 22.89
C LEU A 191 -11.90 -3.27 22.02
N ARG A 192 -12.79 -2.30 22.27
CA ARG A 192 -12.79 -1.01 21.57
C ARG A 192 -11.54 -0.20 21.90
N VAL A 193 -11.16 -0.15 23.17
CA VAL A 193 -9.93 0.49 23.64
C VAL A 193 -8.70 -0.21 23.02
N LYS A 194 -8.61 -1.54 23.07
CA LYS A 194 -7.52 -2.30 22.43
C LYS A 194 -7.43 -2.03 20.93
N THR A 195 -8.57 -1.94 20.24
CA THR A 195 -8.60 -1.64 18.80
C THR A 195 -8.15 -0.21 18.50
N ASN A 196 -8.57 0.76 19.31
CA ASN A 196 -8.14 2.15 19.19
C ASN A 196 -6.65 2.34 19.49
N ILE A 197 -6.13 1.65 20.51
CA ILE A 197 -4.70 1.64 20.83
C ILE A 197 -3.91 1.00 19.68
N SER A 198 -4.34 -0.16 19.17
CA SER A 198 -3.70 -0.82 18.04
C SER A 198 -3.73 0.07 16.78
N TYR A 199 -4.84 0.76 16.52
CA TYR A 199 -4.94 1.74 15.45
C TYR A 199 -3.97 2.90 15.64
N LEU A 200 -3.92 3.49 16.84
CA LEU A 200 -3.04 4.61 17.14
C LEU A 200 -1.57 4.21 16.99
N HIS A 201 -1.19 3.05 17.50
CA HIS A 201 0.16 2.50 17.40
C HIS A 201 0.57 2.24 15.95
N LEU A 202 -0.34 1.71 15.13
CA LEU A 202 -0.06 1.46 13.73
C LEU A 202 -0.02 2.77 12.92
N ARG A 203 -0.88 3.73 13.26
CA ARG A 203 -0.87 5.08 12.69
C ARG A 203 0.41 5.84 13.04
N THR A 204 0.91 5.74 14.27
CA THR A 204 2.19 6.35 14.66
C THR A 204 3.35 5.67 13.98
N ARG A 205 3.38 4.33 13.86
CA ARG A 205 4.41 3.61 13.06
C ARG A 205 4.44 4.05 11.60
N VAL A 206 3.29 4.13 10.94
CA VAL A 206 3.18 4.60 9.55
C VAL A 206 3.58 6.08 9.44
N GLY A 207 3.22 6.90 10.44
CA GLY A 207 3.64 8.30 10.54
C GLY A 207 5.16 8.46 10.67
N LEU A 208 5.79 7.74 11.61
CA LEU A 208 7.24 7.73 11.81
C LEU A 208 7.96 7.22 10.56
N ALA A 209 7.48 6.15 9.94
CA ALA A 209 8.04 5.67 8.68
C ALA A 209 7.98 6.76 7.60
N GLY A 210 6.88 7.50 7.50
CA GLY A 210 6.77 8.65 6.61
C GLY A 210 7.80 9.75 6.91
N LEU A 211 7.98 10.13 8.17
CA LEU A 211 8.96 11.14 8.56
C LEU A 211 10.40 10.69 8.28
N LEU A 212 10.74 9.44 8.59
CA LEU A 212 12.06 8.86 8.32
C LEU A 212 12.38 8.87 6.83
N VAL A 213 11.41 8.52 5.99
CA VAL A 213 11.63 8.52 4.54
C VAL A 213 11.72 9.95 4.00
N GLN A 214 10.90 10.89 4.48
CA GLN A 214 11.03 12.31 4.11
C GLN A 214 12.38 12.90 4.51
N PHE A 215 12.90 12.53 5.68
CA PHE A 215 14.23 12.93 6.13
C PHE A 215 15.33 12.39 5.20
N ASN A 216 15.24 11.11 4.83
CA ASN A 216 16.17 10.50 3.88
C ASN A 216 16.12 11.15 2.49
N ASP A 217 14.93 11.45 1.97
CA ASP A 217 14.76 12.14 0.69
C ASP A 217 15.38 13.56 0.74
N CYS A 218 15.17 14.27 1.85
CA CYS A 218 15.79 15.59 2.05
C CYS A 218 17.31 15.50 2.07
N LYS A 219 17.86 14.53 2.83
CA LYS A 219 19.30 14.26 2.89
C LYS A 219 19.88 13.95 1.50
N HIS A 220 19.21 13.11 0.71
CA HIS A 220 19.64 12.80 -0.66
C HIS A 220 19.62 14.02 -1.56
N LYS A 221 18.55 14.81 -1.56
CA LYS A 221 18.46 16.06 -2.34
C LYS A 221 19.58 17.05 -1.99
N VAL A 222 19.89 17.21 -0.70
CA VAL A 222 20.98 18.09 -0.24
C VAL A 222 22.33 17.57 -0.73
N MET A 223 22.58 16.27 -0.61
CA MET A 223 23.84 15.64 -1.02
C MET A 223 24.04 15.67 -2.54
N ASP A 224 22.98 15.52 -3.32
CA ASP A 224 23.03 15.63 -4.77
C ASP A 224 23.25 17.07 -5.23
N LYS A 225 22.64 18.05 -4.54
CA LYS A 225 22.89 19.48 -4.77
C LYS A 225 24.35 19.84 -4.46
N LEU A 226 24.90 19.35 -3.35
CA LEU A 226 26.32 19.51 -2.99
C LEU A 226 27.25 18.89 -4.06
N ARG A 227 26.98 17.64 -4.48
CA ARG A 227 27.75 17.00 -5.56
C ARG A 227 27.67 17.76 -6.88
N TRP A 228 26.51 18.29 -7.22
CA TRP A 228 26.33 19.13 -8.41
C TRP A 228 27.15 20.44 -8.30
N MET A 229 27.11 21.11 -7.14
CA MET A 229 27.91 22.32 -6.90
C MET A 229 29.42 22.04 -6.97
N LEU A 230 29.88 20.94 -6.36
CA LEU A 230 31.29 20.53 -6.42
C LEU A 230 31.75 20.24 -7.84
N ARG A 231 30.94 19.51 -8.64
CA ARG A 231 31.25 19.28 -10.06
C ARG A 231 31.35 20.59 -10.85
N ARG A 232 30.51 21.57 -10.52
CA ARG A 232 30.54 22.90 -11.17
C ARG A 232 31.78 23.71 -10.82
N ILE A 233 32.24 23.63 -9.57
CA ILE A 233 33.49 24.26 -9.12
C ILE A 233 34.70 23.60 -9.77
N VAL A 234 34.72 22.26 -9.83
CA VAL A 234 35.80 21.51 -10.49
C VAL A 234 35.86 21.83 -11.98
N TRP A 235 34.72 21.95 -12.67
CA TRP A 235 34.68 22.36 -14.07
C TRP A 235 35.13 23.81 -14.29
N ALA A 236 34.73 24.73 -13.41
CA ALA A 236 35.14 26.14 -13.48
C ALA A 236 36.64 26.35 -13.17
N GLY A 237 37.29 25.40 -12.49
CA GLY A 237 38.73 25.43 -12.20
C GLY A 237 39.63 24.82 -13.28
N ILE A 238 39.05 24.25 -14.36
CA ILE A 238 39.79 23.62 -15.47
C ILE A 238 39.93 24.58 -16.68
N GLU A 239 39.31 25.77 -16.64
CA GLU A 239 39.41 26.80 -17.70
C GLU A 239 40.52 27.87 -17.48
N PHE A 240 41.59 27.55 -16.75
CA PHE A 240 42.78 28.42 -16.65
C PHE A 240 44.04 27.73 -17.19
#